data_AF-A0ABD5DWV4-F1
#
_entry.id   AF-A0ABD5DWV4-F1
#
_cell.length_a   1.000
_cell.length_b   1.000
_cell.length_c   1.000
_cell.angle_alpha   90.00
_cell.angle_beta   90.00
_cell.angle_gamma   90.00
#
_symmetry.space_group_name_H-M   'P 1'
#
loop_
_entity.id
_entity.type
_entity.pdbx_description
1 polymer ?
#
loop_
_entity_poly.entity_id
_entity_poly.type
_entity_poly.pdbx_seq_one_letter_code
_entity_poly.pdbx_strand_id
1 'polypeptide(L)' 'PQATAWSEAEHRVAWQQFPLPAPLALPAPTVSAGAPDLIVSDEVWQIRAGSQCWTIDRRTGLLSRWSVGGQEQLLTPLR' A
#
# COMPACT_ATOMS: atom_id res chain seq x y z
N PRO A 1 19.77 -34.89 9.83
CA PRO A 1 19.52 -36.16 10.57
C PRO A 1 19.58 -37.34 9.59
N GLN A 2 19.88 -38.56 10.03
CA GLN A 2 19.82 -39.72 9.12
C GLN A 2 18.36 -40.17 8.90
N ALA A 3 18.14 -40.95 7.83
CA ALA A 3 16.83 -41.52 7.54
C ALA A 3 16.38 -42.47 8.67
N THR A 4 15.08 -42.52 8.92
CA THR A 4 14.41 -43.44 9.83
C THR A 4 13.43 -44.31 9.05
N ALA A 5 12.83 -45.34 9.69
CA ALA A 5 11.83 -46.18 9.03
C ALA A 5 10.57 -45.42 8.54
N TRP A 6 10.38 -44.16 8.95
CA TRP A 6 9.19 -43.36 8.68
C TRP A 6 9.51 -41.95 8.17
N SER A 7 10.78 -41.61 7.93
CA SER A 7 11.18 -40.32 7.37
C SER A 7 12.53 -40.40 6.66
N GLU A 8 12.65 -39.66 5.56
CA GLU A 8 13.94 -39.52 4.85
C GLU A 8 15.01 -38.81 5.71
N ALA A 9 16.26 -38.89 5.25
CA ALA A 9 17.34 -38.12 5.86
C ALA A 9 17.06 -36.61 5.78
N GLU A 10 17.52 -35.90 6.80
CA GLU A 10 17.37 -34.44 6.97
C GLU A 10 15.93 -33.94 7.07
N HIS A 11 14.97 -34.85 7.28
CA HIS A 11 13.58 -34.49 7.48
C HIS A 11 13.43 -33.53 8.67
N ARG A 12 12.95 -32.31 8.38
CA ARG A 12 12.80 -31.25 9.37
C ARG A 12 11.51 -31.45 10.15
N VAL A 13 11.65 -31.89 11.40
CA VAL A 13 10.52 -32.18 12.30
C VAL A 13 10.01 -30.95 13.07
N ALA A 14 10.81 -29.89 13.16
CA ALA A 14 10.44 -28.63 13.78
C ALA A 14 11.24 -27.48 13.17
N TRP A 15 10.65 -26.28 13.16
CA TRP A 15 11.34 -25.05 12.81
C TRP A 15 10.80 -23.90 13.65
N GLN A 16 11.63 -22.88 13.81
CA GLN A 16 11.26 -21.61 14.42
C GLN A 16 12.06 -20.50 13.76
N GLN A 17 11.51 -19.28 13.75
CA GLN A 17 12.22 -18.08 13.36
C GLN A 17 12.13 -17.02 14.45
N PHE A 18 13.13 -16.16 14.52
CA PHE A 18 13.17 -15.02 15.42
C PHE A 18 13.39 -13.75 14.60
N PRO A 19 12.74 -12.63 14.95
CA PRO A 19 13.05 -11.36 14.32
C PRO A 19 14.50 -10.99 14.64
N LEU A 20 15.27 -10.67 13.61
CA LEU A 20 16.57 -10.03 13.77
C LEU A 20 16.39 -8.51 13.69
N PRO A 21 17.28 -7.71 14.30
CA PRO A 21 17.27 -6.27 14.13
C PRO A 21 17.25 -5.90 12.64
N ALA A 22 16.32 -5.03 12.28
CA ALA A 22 16.15 -4.52 10.93
C ALA A 22 16.07 -2.98 10.98
N PRO A 23 16.40 -2.29 9.88
CA PRO A 23 16.17 -0.85 9.78
C PRO A 23 14.72 -0.49 10.09
N LEU A 24 14.52 0.57 10.88
CA LEU A 24 13.17 1.04 11.25
C LEU A 24 12.42 1.67 10.07
N ALA A 25 13.15 2.19 9.08
CA ALA A 25 12.59 2.79 7.88
C ALA A 25 13.58 2.67 6.71
N LEU A 26 13.05 2.65 5.49
CA LEU A 26 13.83 2.84 4.28
C LEU A 26 14.10 4.34 4.07
N PRO A 27 15.19 4.72 3.37
CA PRO A 27 15.43 6.10 2.98
C PRO A 27 14.23 6.64 2.19
N ALA A 28 13.82 7.88 2.48
CA ALA A 28 12.75 8.54 1.74
C ALA A 28 13.18 8.73 0.28
N PRO A 29 12.30 8.46 -0.71
CA PRO A 29 12.59 8.76 -2.10
C PRO A 29 12.77 10.28 -2.28
N THR A 30 13.76 10.68 -3.08
CA THR A 30 14.14 12.08 -3.33
C THR A 30 13.24 12.81 -4.32
N VAL A 31 12.10 12.23 -4.72
CA VAL A 31 11.23 12.82 -5.75
C VAL A 31 10.44 13.98 -5.15
N SER A 32 10.72 15.19 -5.63
CA SER A 32 9.86 16.35 -5.40
C SER A 32 8.62 16.22 -6.27
N ALA A 33 7.49 15.83 -5.68
CA ALA A 33 6.22 15.72 -6.38
C ALA A 33 5.55 17.10 -6.64
N GLY A 34 6.21 18.20 -6.26
CA GLY A 34 5.58 19.51 -6.18
C GLY A 34 4.51 19.58 -5.08
N ALA A 35 3.98 20.77 -4.83
CA ALA A 35 2.81 20.89 -3.97
C ALA A 35 1.57 20.35 -4.72
N PRO A 36 0.67 19.60 -4.05
CA PRO A 36 -0.56 19.15 -4.68
C PRO A 36 -1.52 20.32 -4.90
N ASP A 37 -2.31 20.23 -5.97
CA ASP A 37 -3.44 21.13 -6.22
C ASP A 37 -4.69 20.60 -5.51
N LEU A 38 -5.39 21.50 -4.81
CA LEU A 38 -6.70 21.22 -4.21
C LEU A 38 -7.80 21.99 -4.95
N ILE A 39 -8.76 21.25 -5.50
CA ILE A 39 -9.96 21.79 -6.11
C ILE A 39 -11.13 21.46 -5.19
N VAL A 40 -11.85 22.48 -4.76
CA VAL A 40 -12.96 22.36 -3.82
C VAL A 40 -14.28 22.61 -4.54
N SER A 41 -15.22 21.68 -4.38
CA SER A 41 -16.63 21.91 -4.67
C SER A 41 -17.47 21.63 -3.42
N ASP A 42 -18.78 21.82 -3.54
CA ASP A 42 -19.74 21.53 -2.47
C ASP A 42 -19.82 20.03 -2.16
N GLU A 43 -19.63 19.18 -3.18
CA GLU A 43 -19.79 17.73 -3.06
C GLU A 43 -18.47 17.00 -2.81
N VAL A 44 -17.35 17.51 -3.34
CA VAL A 44 -16.07 16.79 -3.31
C VAL A 44 -14.87 17.68 -3.05
N TRP A 45 -13.83 17.08 -2.47
CA TRP A 45 -12.47 17.57 -2.58
C TRP A 45 -11.75 16.76 -3.65
N GLN A 46 -11.13 17.43 -4.61
CA GLN A 46 -10.30 16.78 -5.61
C GLN A 46 -8.85 17.22 -5.43
N ILE A 47 -7.96 16.26 -5.21
CA ILE A 47 -6.53 16.48 -4.99
C ILE A 47 -5.77 15.96 -6.20
N ARG A 48 -4.86 16.75 -6.77
CA ARG A 48 -4.00 16.34 -7.90
C ARG A 48 -2.53 16.48 -7.53
N ALA A 49 -1.74 15.44 -7.77
CA ALA A 49 -0.29 15.45 -7.58
C ALA A 49 0.39 14.58 -8.64
N GLY A 50 1.15 15.21 -9.54
CA GLY A 50 1.73 14.51 -10.69
C GLY A 50 0.65 13.83 -11.54
N SER A 51 0.79 12.52 -11.77
CA SER A 51 -0.20 11.72 -12.50
C SER A 51 -1.37 11.24 -11.65
N GLN A 52 -1.37 11.54 -10.35
CA GLN A 52 -2.37 11.04 -9.41
C GLN A 52 -3.49 12.06 -9.19
N CYS A 53 -4.72 11.57 -9.13
CA CYS A 53 -5.89 12.36 -8.77
C CYS A 53 -6.78 11.57 -7.81
N TRP A 54 -7.12 12.18 -6.69
CA TRP A 54 -8.00 11.63 -5.66
C TRP A 54 -9.28 12.47 -5.58
N THR A 55 -10.44 11.82 -5.45
CA THR A 55 -11.71 12.49 -5.15
C THR A 55 -12.23 11.99 -3.81
N ILE A 56 -12.41 12.90 -2.85
CA ILE A 56 -13.00 12.62 -1.55
C ILE A 56 -14.41 13.19 -1.54
N ASP A 57 -15.40 12.36 -1.25
CA ASP A 57 -16.79 12.78 -1.08
C ASP A 57 -16.96 13.50 0.26
N ARG A 58 -17.50 14.72 0.23
CA ARG A 58 -17.60 15.58 1.42
C ARG A 58 -18.72 15.20 2.37
N ARG A 59 -19.73 14.46 1.90
CA ARG A 59 -20.87 14.02 2.71
C ARG A 59 -20.51 12.79 3.53
N THR A 60 -19.72 11.89 2.95
CA THR A 60 -19.33 10.60 3.54
C THR A 60 -17.93 10.61 4.11
N GLY A 61 -17.06 11.53 3.67
CA GLY A 61 -15.65 11.58 4.05
C GLY A 61 -14.78 10.52 3.38
N LEU A 62 -15.33 9.73 2.45
CA LEU A 62 -14.63 8.60 1.85
C LEU A 62 -13.88 9.02 0.58
N LEU A 63 -12.73 8.37 0.34
CA LEU A 63 -12.07 8.42 -0.97
C LEU A 63 -12.93 7.62 -1.97
N SER A 64 -13.68 8.34 -2.79
CA SER A 64 -14.67 7.76 -3.70
C SER A 64 -14.07 7.38 -5.06
N ARG A 65 -13.01 8.07 -5.49
CA ARG A 65 -12.27 7.78 -6.73
C ARG A 65 -10.78 8.03 -6.55
N TRP A 66 -9.98 7.24 -7.26
CA TRP A 66 -8.55 7.45 -7.39
C TRP A 66 -8.14 7.06 -8.80
N SER A 67 -7.50 7.97 -9.51
CA SER A 67 -6.94 7.69 -10.84
C SER A 67 -5.45 7.95 -10.89
N VAL A 68 -4.72 7.13 -11.66
CA VAL A 68 -3.29 7.31 -11.98
C VAL A 68 -3.16 7.38 -13.50
N GLY A 69 -2.62 8.48 -14.02
CA GLY A 69 -2.54 8.71 -15.47
C GLY A 69 -3.91 8.67 -16.16
N GLY A 70 -4.97 9.06 -15.44
CA GLY A 70 -6.36 9.01 -15.91
C GLY A 70 -7.02 7.62 -15.86
N GLN A 71 -6.32 6.57 -15.41
CA GLN A 71 -6.91 5.24 -15.22
C GLN A 71 -7.46 5.10 -13.81
N GLU A 72 -8.74 4.77 -13.67
CA GLU A 72 -9.40 4.55 -12.37
C GLU A 72 -8.84 3.31 -11.67
N GLN A 73 -8.55 3.43 -10.37
CA GLN A 73 -7.94 2.41 -9.53
C GLN A 73 -8.90 1.83 -8.49
N LEU A 74 -10.02 2.51 -8.23
CA LEU A 74 -11.02 2.07 -7.26
C LEU A 74 -12.29 1.62 -7.95
N LEU A 75 -12.75 0.42 -7.59
CA LEU A 75 -14.07 -0.09 -8.00
C LEU A 75 -15.18 0.39 -7.07
N THR A 76 -14.84 0.70 -5.82
CA THR A 76 -15.75 1.16 -4.76
C THR A 76 -15.01 2.14 -3.84
N PRO A 77 -15.73 3.03 -3.13
CA PRO A 77 -15.08 3.93 -2.17
C PRO A 77 -14.25 3.18 -1.13
N LEU A 78 -13.08 3.74 -0.78
CA LEU A 78 -12.19 3.18 0.24
C LEU A 78 -12.78 3.41 1.63
N ARG A 79 -12.83 2.36 2.46
CA ARG A 79 -13.38 2.35 3.82
C ARG A 79 -12.36 1.85 4.82
#